data_AF-A0A9E0LE39-F1
#
_entry.id   AF-A0A9E0LE39-F1
#
_cell.length_a   1.000
_cell.length_b   1.000
_cell.length_c   1.000
_cell.angle_alpha   90.00
_cell.angle_beta   90.00
_cell.angle_gamma   90.00
#
_symmetry.space_group_name_H-M   'P 1'
#
loop_
_entity.id
_entity.type
_entity.pdbx_description
1 polymer ?
#
loop_
_entity_poly.entity_id
_entity_poly.type
_entity_poly.pdbx_seq_one_letter_code
_entity_poly.pdbx_strand_id
1 'polypeptide(L)'
;MQNQARTRTLKSSARIKHAVKAGESLASIALKEYGDARFARLILTINRGEVANRCDGFNNYASIFPSQILLLPTAEEAQIYERQFFTETSRAKFDLAHYARPAMPSDCIPAMVLNNFSISNIEVEHHVEIESTANRLRAQAKLEQAQAATAREEQLKAAKDRAERVKAEYLKAEETRLAAEQERQNTWQAASQIASQRPHLHLVAENSAASKQPIATSTSNISSSPSTIDMTPPAAQPKIASKRDKQHQAETADDHELFFSQGTLEITSLSHYCRLMKFEAMEAQASLMIKLQVFDQNRWQTIASYVVQKETTQRLAHYSDGSFDFVNLELPRAVVKELSVSDFNRNWKNYTKVYFNHKEKILLEQLTGPAKMMLHAV
;
A
#
# COMPACT_ATOMS: atom_id res chain seq x y z
N MET A 1 -36.35 -39.46 30.36
CA MET A 1 -35.40 -40.07 29.41
C MET A 1 -33.99 -39.63 29.81
N GLN A 2 -33.19 -40.59 30.29
CA GLN A 2 -31.87 -40.35 30.89
C GLN A 2 -30.84 -40.03 29.80
N ASN A 3 -30.25 -38.83 29.85
CA ASN A 3 -29.14 -38.45 28.97
C ASN A 3 -27.86 -39.09 29.50
N GLN A 4 -27.32 -40.05 28.73
CA GLN A 4 -26.00 -40.62 28.94
C GLN A 4 -24.93 -39.56 28.66
N ALA A 5 -24.55 -38.80 29.69
CA ALA A 5 -23.30 -38.08 29.70
C ALA A 5 -22.17 -39.12 29.81
N ARG A 6 -21.57 -39.50 28.68
CA ARG A 6 -20.32 -40.25 28.67
C ARG A 6 -19.22 -39.35 29.23
N THR A 7 -19.01 -39.42 30.53
CA THR A 7 -17.84 -38.86 31.21
C THR A 7 -16.60 -39.59 30.68
N ARG A 8 -15.93 -38.99 29.69
CA ARG A 8 -14.63 -39.47 29.21
C ARG A 8 -13.60 -39.26 30.31
N THR A 9 -12.99 -40.36 30.73
CA THR A 9 -11.90 -40.44 31.70
C THR A 9 -10.68 -39.69 31.20
N LEU A 10 -10.29 -38.66 31.97
CA LEU A 10 -9.08 -37.87 31.85
C LEU A 10 -7.84 -38.78 31.83
N LYS A 11 -7.20 -38.94 30.67
CA LYS A 11 -5.80 -39.38 30.52
C LYS A 11 -5.33 -39.29 29.06
N SER A 12 -5.21 -38.06 28.55
CA SER A 12 -4.17 -37.72 27.57
C SER A 12 -4.13 -36.20 27.40
N SER A 13 -2.96 -35.60 27.64
CA SER A 13 -2.64 -34.23 27.22
C SER A 13 -2.60 -34.06 25.69
N ALA A 14 -2.84 -35.13 24.92
CA ALA A 14 -2.95 -35.10 23.48
C ALA A 14 -4.34 -34.62 23.04
N ARG A 15 -4.39 -33.67 22.10
CA ARG A 15 -5.62 -33.21 21.46
C ARG A 15 -6.25 -34.35 20.65
N ILE A 16 -7.56 -34.54 20.79
CA ILE A 16 -8.30 -35.54 20.04
C ILE A 16 -8.57 -35.01 18.64
N LYS A 17 -8.23 -35.81 17.63
CA LYS A 17 -8.58 -35.56 16.22
C LYS A 17 -9.97 -36.14 15.94
N HIS A 18 -10.92 -35.31 15.53
CA HIS A 18 -12.28 -35.72 15.15
C HIS A 18 -12.47 -35.58 13.64
N ALA A 19 -12.84 -36.67 12.98
CA ALA A 19 -13.20 -36.64 11.56
C ALA A 19 -14.69 -36.24 11.42
N VAL A 20 -14.95 -35.12 10.76
CA VAL A 20 -16.29 -34.57 10.52
C VAL A 20 -17.09 -35.51 9.62
N LYS A 21 -18.31 -35.88 10.04
CA LYS A 21 -19.23 -36.66 9.19
C LYS A 21 -20.13 -35.74 8.37
N ALA A 22 -20.61 -36.24 7.23
CA ALA A 22 -21.61 -35.53 6.44
C ALA A 22 -22.86 -35.22 7.30
N GLY A 23 -23.34 -33.99 7.22
CA GLY A 23 -24.45 -33.48 8.04
C GLY A 23 -24.06 -32.98 9.44
N GLU A 24 -22.83 -33.23 9.91
CA GLU A 24 -22.37 -32.63 11.18
C GLU A 24 -22.03 -31.15 10.99
N SER A 25 -22.46 -30.31 11.93
CA SER A 25 -22.05 -28.91 12.09
C SER A 25 -21.12 -28.75 13.29
N LEU A 26 -20.35 -27.66 13.37
CA LEU A 26 -19.52 -27.37 14.56
C LEU A 26 -20.34 -27.33 15.85
N ALA A 27 -21.55 -26.76 15.78
CA ALA A 27 -22.49 -26.75 16.89
C ALA A 27 -22.93 -28.17 17.30
N SER A 28 -23.22 -29.04 16.34
CA SER A 28 -23.61 -30.42 16.63
C SER A 28 -22.47 -31.26 17.23
N ILE A 29 -21.23 -31.04 16.77
CA ILE A 29 -20.03 -31.69 17.30
C ILE A 29 -19.80 -31.21 18.74
N ALA A 30 -19.87 -29.90 18.97
CA ALA A 30 -19.76 -29.31 20.31
C ALA A 30 -20.82 -29.87 21.28
N LEU A 31 -22.08 -29.94 20.83
CA LEU A 31 -23.18 -30.47 21.62
C LEU A 31 -22.99 -31.96 21.94
N LYS A 32 -22.50 -32.75 21.00
CA LYS A 32 -22.27 -34.18 21.15
C LYS A 32 -21.09 -34.51 22.07
N GLU A 33 -20.00 -33.76 21.96
CA GLU A 33 -18.76 -34.05 22.69
C GLU A 33 -18.71 -33.37 24.07
N TYR A 34 -19.28 -32.17 24.20
CA TYR A 34 -19.21 -31.36 25.43
C TYR A 34 -20.58 -31.09 26.08
N GLY A 35 -21.69 -31.48 25.45
CA GLY A 35 -23.04 -31.25 25.96
C GLY A 35 -23.58 -29.83 25.74
N ASP A 36 -22.79 -28.92 25.16
CA ASP A 36 -23.19 -27.53 24.90
C ASP A 36 -22.65 -27.04 23.55
N ALA A 37 -23.53 -26.47 22.72
CA ALA A 37 -23.18 -25.93 21.41
C ALA A 37 -22.24 -24.71 21.47
N ARG A 38 -22.16 -24.01 22.61
CA ARG A 38 -21.30 -22.82 22.78
C ARG A 38 -19.82 -23.14 22.68
N PHE A 39 -19.42 -24.39 22.89
CA PHE A 39 -18.06 -24.85 22.66
C PHE A 39 -17.64 -24.79 21.18
N ALA A 40 -18.58 -24.65 20.24
CA ALA A 40 -18.27 -24.49 18.82
C ALA A 40 -17.32 -23.30 18.55
N ARG A 41 -17.43 -22.22 19.34
CA ARG A 41 -16.53 -21.06 19.25
C ARG A 41 -15.10 -21.42 19.66
N LEU A 42 -14.92 -22.26 20.68
CA LEU A 42 -13.61 -22.74 21.11
C LEU A 42 -13.00 -23.68 20.06
N ILE A 43 -13.80 -24.61 19.53
CA ILE A 43 -13.39 -25.51 18.44
C ILE A 43 -12.93 -24.69 17.22
N LEU A 44 -13.71 -23.68 16.80
CA LEU A 44 -13.32 -22.80 15.70
C LEU A 44 -12.00 -22.07 16.00
N THR A 45 -11.80 -21.59 17.23
CA THR A 45 -10.61 -20.84 17.62
C THR A 45 -9.34 -21.69 17.54
N ILE A 46 -9.41 -22.95 17.98
CA ILE A 46 -8.30 -23.92 17.88
C ILE A 46 -7.99 -24.25 16.41
N ASN A 47 -9.03 -24.38 15.57
CA ASN A 47 -8.89 -24.82 14.18
C ASN A 47 -8.93 -23.66 13.17
N ARG A 48 -8.58 -22.43 13.57
CA ARG A 48 -8.64 -21.23 12.71
C ARG A 48 -7.85 -21.34 11.41
N GLY A 49 -6.81 -22.18 11.37
CA GLY A 49 -6.02 -22.43 10.15
C GLY A 49 -6.69 -23.40 9.17
N GLU A 50 -7.61 -24.24 9.65
CA GLU A 50 -8.24 -25.30 8.85
C GLU A 50 -9.71 -25.00 8.51
N VAL A 51 -10.40 -24.28 9.39
CA VAL A 51 -11.79 -23.89 9.20
C VAL A 51 -11.86 -22.47 8.66
N ALA A 52 -12.27 -22.35 7.39
CA ALA A 52 -12.44 -21.06 6.74
C ALA A 52 -13.80 -20.43 7.11
N ASN A 53 -13.76 -19.14 7.46
CA ASN A 53 -14.98 -18.35 7.54
C ASN A 53 -15.41 -17.95 6.13
N ARG A 54 -16.62 -18.32 5.74
CA ARG A 54 -17.22 -17.95 4.46
C ARG A 54 -18.39 -16.99 4.68
N CYS A 55 -18.63 -16.15 3.68
CA CYS A 55 -19.79 -15.27 3.61
C CYS A 55 -20.72 -15.82 2.52
N ASP A 56 -21.98 -16.10 2.87
CA ASP A 56 -23.05 -16.35 1.89
C ASP A 56 -24.04 -15.19 1.97
N GLY A 57 -23.82 -14.20 1.11
CA GLY A 57 -24.54 -12.93 1.11
C GLY A 57 -24.39 -12.17 2.43
N PHE A 58 -25.41 -12.29 3.29
CA PHE A 58 -25.52 -11.54 4.55
C PHE A 58 -24.97 -12.29 5.78
N ASN A 59 -24.82 -13.61 5.69
CA ASN A 59 -24.44 -14.44 6.83
C ASN A 59 -22.98 -14.89 6.71
N ASN A 60 -22.21 -14.68 7.78
CA ASN A 60 -20.91 -15.32 7.97
C ASN A 60 -21.14 -16.67 8.64
N TYR A 61 -20.47 -17.72 8.20
CA TYR A 61 -20.48 -19.01 8.88
C TYR A 61 -19.12 -19.69 8.79
N ALA A 62 -18.87 -20.58 9.75
CA ALA A 62 -17.71 -21.45 9.74
C ALA A 62 -17.97 -22.61 8.75
N SER A 63 -17.18 -22.69 7.69
CA SER A 63 -17.32 -23.73 6.66
C SER A 63 -16.49 -24.96 7.04
N ILE A 64 -17.16 -26.08 7.27
CA ILE A 64 -16.53 -27.40 7.47
C ILE A 64 -17.00 -28.39 6.41
N PHE A 65 -16.16 -29.39 6.13
CA PHE A 65 -16.37 -30.36 5.06
C PHE A 65 -16.42 -31.78 5.61
N PRO A 66 -17.15 -32.72 4.98
CA PRO A 66 -17.09 -34.13 5.36
C PRO A 66 -15.65 -34.65 5.24
N SER A 67 -15.25 -35.52 6.17
CA SER A 67 -13.89 -36.07 6.32
C SER A 67 -12.81 -35.06 6.73
N GLN A 68 -13.17 -33.81 6.98
CA GLN A 68 -12.23 -32.84 7.57
C GLN A 68 -11.84 -33.30 8.99
N ILE A 69 -10.56 -33.26 9.30
CA ILE A 69 -10.06 -33.55 10.65
C ILE A 69 -10.10 -32.24 11.43
N LEU A 70 -10.69 -32.26 12.64
CA LEU A 70 -10.71 -31.13 13.55
C LEU A 70 -10.04 -31.51 14.87
N LEU A 71 -9.28 -30.58 15.44
CA LEU A 71 -8.71 -30.72 16.78
C LEU A 71 -9.74 -30.27 17.82
N LEU A 72 -10.15 -31.21 18.67
CA LEU A 72 -11.07 -30.92 19.75
C LEU A 72 -10.33 -30.36 20.98
N PRO A 73 -10.93 -29.39 21.72
CA PRO A 73 -10.42 -28.90 22.99
C PRO A 73 -10.14 -30.03 24.00
N THR A 74 -9.06 -29.89 24.75
CA THR A 74 -8.81 -30.76 25.92
C THR A 74 -9.82 -30.50 27.03
N ALA A 75 -9.98 -31.45 27.96
CA ALA A 75 -10.90 -31.29 29.08
C ALA A 75 -10.56 -30.07 29.96
N GLU A 76 -9.27 -29.77 30.13
CA GLU A 76 -8.80 -28.59 30.88
C GLU A 76 -9.17 -27.29 30.16
N GLU A 77 -8.91 -27.19 28.85
CA GLU A 77 -9.29 -26.03 28.04
C GLU A 77 -10.80 -25.81 28.05
N ALA A 78 -11.59 -26.88 27.96
CA ALA A 78 -13.05 -26.81 28.02
C ALA A 78 -13.53 -26.26 29.37
N GLN A 79 -12.97 -26.75 30.49
CA GLN A 79 -13.32 -26.26 31.83
C GLN A 79 -12.93 -24.79 32.05
N ILE A 80 -11.73 -24.40 31.58
CA ILE A 80 -11.28 -22.99 31.68
C ILE A 80 -12.22 -22.10 30.86
N TYR A 81 -12.55 -22.53 29.64
CA TYR A 81 -13.43 -21.78 28.75
C TYR A 81 -14.84 -21.65 29.32
N GLU A 82 -15.38 -22.71 29.91
CA GLU A 82 -16.67 -22.69 30.59
C GLU A 82 -16.68 -21.65 31.73
N ARG A 83 -15.71 -21.69 32.63
CA ARG A 83 -15.63 -20.74 33.76
C ARG A 83 -15.50 -19.29 33.32
N GLN A 84 -14.79 -19.03 32.23
CA GLN A 84 -14.50 -17.66 31.78
C GLN A 84 -15.58 -17.09 30.85
N PHE A 85 -16.16 -17.93 29.99
CA PHE A 85 -16.98 -17.48 28.87
C PHE A 85 -18.43 -17.90 28.97
N PHE A 86 -18.85 -18.76 29.90
CA PHE A 86 -20.27 -19.15 30.05
C PHE A 86 -21.02 -18.23 31.03
N THR A 87 -20.87 -16.92 30.86
CA THR A 87 -21.67 -15.91 31.59
C THR A 87 -23.04 -15.71 30.94
N GLU A 88 -24.00 -15.17 31.68
CA GLU A 88 -25.35 -14.88 31.16
C GLU A 88 -25.31 -13.92 29.95
N THR A 89 -24.36 -13.00 29.94
CA THR A 89 -24.12 -12.05 28.83
C THR A 89 -23.56 -12.71 27.57
N SER A 90 -22.82 -13.83 27.69
CA SER A 90 -22.29 -14.54 26.52
C SER A 90 -23.37 -15.33 25.80
N ARG A 91 -24.42 -15.76 26.51
CA ARG A 91 -25.57 -16.45 25.96
C ARG A 91 -26.29 -15.61 24.91
N ALA A 92 -26.43 -14.30 25.14
CA ALA A 92 -27.08 -13.38 24.21
C ALA A 92 -26.23 -13.07 22.95
N LYS A 93 -24.90 -13.22 23.03
CA LYS A 93 -23.97 -12.94 21.93
C LYS A 93 -23.57 -14.18 21.13
N PHE A 94 -24.03 -15.36 21.55
CA PHE A 94 -23.72 -16.59 20.85
C PHE A 94 -24.64 -16.71 19.62
N ASP A 95 -24.08 -16.42 18.46
CA ASP A 95 -24.76 -16.65 17.18
C ASP A 95 -24.66 -18.14 16.82
N LEU A 96 -25.71 -18.88 17.15
CA LEU A 96 -25.80 -20.31 16.82
C LEU A 96 -25.79 -20.53 15.30
N ALA A 97 -26.36 -19.63 14.50
CA ALA A 97 -26.47 -19.80 13.05
C ALA A 97 -25.09 -19.84 12.38
N HIS A 98 -24.12 -19.08 12.92
CA HIS A 98 -22.73 -19.07 12.45
C HIS A 98 -22.05 -20.45 12.51
N TYR A 99 -22.43 -21.30 13.47
CA TYR A 99 -21.82 -22.60 13.74
C TYR A 99 -22.71 -23.80 13.38
N ALA A 100 -23.98 -23.56 13.04
CA ALA A 100 -24.97 -24.61 12.83
C ALA A 100 -25.04 -25.12 11.38
N ARG A 101 -24.30 -24.52 10.44
CA ARG A 101 -24.29 -25.00 9.04
C ARG A 101 -23.74 -26.43 8.99
N PRO A 102 -24.50 -27.41 8.45
CA PRO A 102 -24.04 -28.78 8.33
C PRO A 102 -22.98 -28.91 7.23
N ALA A 103 -22.03 -29.82 7.42
CA ALA A 103 -21.08 -30.21 6.39
C ALA A 103 -21.83 -30.93 5.25
N MET A 104 -22.01 -30.27 4.11
CA MET A 104 -22.72 -30.85 2.98
C MET A 104 -21.77 -31.68 2.11
N PRO A 105 -22.23 -32.79 1.49
CA PRO A 105 -21.41 -33.57 0.56
C PRO A 105 -20.89 -32.75 -0.63
N SER A 106 -21.61 -31.69 -1.00
CA SER A 106 -21.26 -30.76 -2.08
C SER A 106 -20.22 -29.73 -1.68
N ASP A 107 -19.93 -29.56 -0.39
CA ASP A 107 -18.90 -28.65 0.06
C ASP A 107 -17.54 -29.28 -0.32
N CYS A 108 -16.91 -28.78 -1.39
CA CYS A 108 -15.65 -29.32 -1.90
C CYS A 108 -14.46 -28.89 -1.03
N ILE A 109 -13.47 -29.77 -0.87
CA ILE A 109 -12.17 -29.45 -0.26
C ILE A 109 -11.54 -28.31 -1.08
N PRO A 110 -11.29 -27.12 -0.50
CA PRO A 110 -10.59 -26.06 -1.20
C PRO A 110 -9.23 -26.57 -1.68
N ALA A 111 -8.81 -26.24 -2.91
CA ALA A 111 -7.52 -26.67 -3.46
C ALA A 111 -6.32 -26.35 -2.54
N MET A 112 -6.44 -25.32 -1.70
CA MET A 112 -5.45 -24.93 -0.70
C MET A 112 -5.32 -25.93 0.47
N VAL A 113 -6.34 -26.73 0.76
CA VAL A 113 -6.34 -27.77 1.81
C VAL A 113 -5.90 -29.13 1.24
N LEU A 114 -6.13 -29.39 -0.05
CA LEU A 114 -5.64 -30.60 -0.75
C LEU A 114 -4.11 -30.72 -0.74
N ASN A 115 -3.38 -29.60 -0.69
CA ASN A 115 -1.93 -29.61 -0.52
C ASN A 115 -1.46 -30.16 0.83
N ASN A 116 -2.31 -30.16 1.87
CA ASN A 116 -1.96 -30.65 3.20
C ASN A 116 -2.46 -32.08 3.47
N PHE A 117 -3.40 -32.61 2.70
CA PHE A 117 -3.98 -33.95 2.92
C PHE A 117 -3.32 -35.08 2.10
N SER A 118 -2.42 -34.77 1.16
CA SER A 118 -1.67 -35.80 0.41
C SER A 118 -0.52 -36.44 1.20
N ILE A 119 -0.33 -36.09 2.48
CA ILE A 119 0.80 -36.54 3.33
C ILE A 119 0.33 -37.62 4.32
N SER A 120 -0.12 -38.78 3.85
CA SER A 120 -0.36 -39.88 4.80
C SER A 120 -0.08 -41.30 4.32
N ASN A 121 0.44 -41.55 3.11
CA ASN A 121 0.87 -42.92 2.74
C ASN A 121 2.08 -43.01 1.78
N ILE A 122 2.82 -41.91 1.56
CA ILE A 122 4.05 -41.91 0.72
C ILE A 122 5.21 -41.28 1.51
N GLU A 123 5.31 -41.63 2.79
CA GLU A 123 6.45 -41.28 3.63
C GLU A 123 7.43 -42.45 3.58
N VAL A 124 8.46 -42.36 2.73
CA VAL A 124 9.82 -42.89 2.97
C VAL A 124 10.73 -42.53 1.78
N GLU A 125 10.24 -42.50 0.53
CA GLU A 125 11.13 -42.23 -0.63
C GLU A 125 11.26 -40.74 -1.02
N HIS A 126 10.23 -39.91 -0.81
CA HIS A 126 10.23 -38.54 -1.33
C HIS A 126 10.94 -37.48 -0.46
N HIS A 127 11.25 -37.81 0.82
CA HIS A 127 11.89 -36.88 1.75
C HIS A 127 13.37 -36.60 1.41
N VAL A 128 14.06 -37.53 0.76
CA VAL A 128 15.47 -37.36 0.39
C VAL A 128 15.63 -36.37 -0.78
N GLU A 129 14.70 -36.37 -1.73
CA GLU A 129 14.81 -35.49 -2.91
C GLU A 129 14.44 -34.03 -2.62
N ILE A 130 13.44 -33.79 -1.76
CA ILE A 130 12.96 -32.43 -1.45
C ILE A 130 13.94 -31.68 -0.52
N GLU A 131 14.56 -32.36 0.44
CA GLU A 131 15.66 -31.76 1.20
C GLU A 131 16.90 -31.53 0.32
N SER A 132 17.20 -32.41 -0.64
CA SER A 132 18.33 -32.21 -1.57
C SER A 132 18.14 -31.00 -2.49
N THR A 133 16.89 -30.70 -2.87
CA THR A 133 16.56 -29.58 -3.76
C THR A 133 16.50 -28.26 -3.00
N ALA A 134 15.93 -28.25 -1.79
CA ALA A 134 15.97 -27.08 -0.90
C ALA A 134 17.41 -26.72 -0.48
N ASN A 135 18.25 -27.72 -0.21
CA ASN A 135 19.66 -27.50 0.11
C ASN A 135 20.46 -27.02 -1.11
N ARG A 136 20.17 -27.52 -2.32
CA ARG A 136 20.76 -27.01 -3.57
C ARG A 136 20.38 -25.55 -3.84
N LEU A 137 19.11 -25.18 -3.66
CA LEU A 137 18.66 -23.79 -3.84
C LEU A 137 19.27 -22.85 -2.80
N ARG A 138 19.42 -23.29 -1.54
CA ARG A 138 20.13 -22.51 -0.51
C ARG A 138 21.62 -22.37 -0.80
N ALA A 139 22.26 -23.40 -1.33
CA ALA A 139 23.67 -23.34 -1.73
C ALA A 139 23.87 -22.40 -2.93
N GLN A 140 22.95 -22.41 -3.90
CA GLN A 140 22.97 -21.52 -5.05
C GLN A 140 22.75 -20.05 -4.65
N ALA A 141 21.79 -19.77 -3.76
CA ALA A 141 21.57 -18.44 -3.22
C ALA A 141 22.80 -17.92 -2.42
N LYS A 142 23.47 -18.79 -1.66
CA LYS A 142 24.72 -18.43 -0.97
C LYS A 142 25.86 -18.14 -1.96
N LEU A 143 25.97 -18.88 -3.05
CA LEU A 143 26.98 -18.66 -4.08
C LEU A 143 26.75 -17.31 -4.79
N GLU A 144 25.50 -17.02 -5.14
CA GLU A 144 25.12 -15.74 -5.77
C GLU A 144 25.37 -14.55 -4.84
N GLN A 145 25.07 -14.71 -3.55
CA GLN A 145 25.35 -13.67 -2.55
C GLN A 145 26.87 -13.46 -2.34
N ALA A 146 27.67 -14.53 -2.39
CA ALA A 146 29.13 -14.43 -2.33
C ALA A 146 29.74 -13.77 -3.58
N GLN A 147 29.18 -14.06 -4.76
CA GLN A 147 29.56 -13.40 -6.01
C GLN A 147 29.19 -11.91 -6.01
N ALA A 148 28.01 -11.57 -5.49
CA ALA A 148 27.60 -10.17 -5.34
C ALA A 148 28.50 -9.42 -4.33
N ALA A 149 28.92 -10.07 -3.25
CA ALA A 149 29.82 -9.48 -2.26
C ALA A 149 31.22 -9.20 -2.83
N THR A 150 31.78 -10.15 -3.59
CA THR A 150 33.08 -9.98 -4.26
C THR A 150 33.04 -8.91 -5.34
N ALA A 151 31.97 -8.86 -6.14
CA ALA A 151 31.78 -7.79 -7.13
C ALA A 151 31.71 -6.40 -6.47
N ARG A 152 31.05 -6.28 -5.30
CA ARG A 152 30.97 -5.03 -4.55
C ARG A 152 32.32 -4.61 -3.98
N GLU A 153 33.12 -5.57 -3.50
CA GLU A 153 34.47 -5.31 -3.01
C GLU A 153 35.41 -4.83 -4.14
N GLU A 154 35.33 -5.46 -5.32
CA GLU A 154 36.09 -5.04 -6.49
C GLU A 154 35.69 -3.64 -6.96
N GLN A 155 34.39 -3.32 -6.97
CA GLN A 155 33.92 -1.96 -7.26
C GLN A 155 34.44 -0.93 -6.25
N LEU A 156 34.48 -1.28 -4.96
CA LEU A 156 35.03 -0.41 -3.92
C LEU A 156 36.54 -0.18 -4.12
N LYS A 157 37.29 -1.22 -4.48
CA LYS A 157 38.72 -1.13 -4.77
C LYS A 157 38.98 -0.26 -6.00
N ALA A 158 38.24 -0.47 -7.09
CA ALA A 158 38.34 0.35 -8.29
C ALA A 158 37.99 1.83 -8.03
N ALA A 159 37.02 2.09 -7.16
CA ALA A 159 36.68 3.46 -6.75
C ALA A 159 37.80 4.12 -5.94
N LYS A 160 38.45 3.38 -5.02
CA LYS A 160 39.60 3.87 -4.25
C LYS A 160 40.79 4.18 -5.15
N ASP A 161 41.14 3.28 -6.08
CA ASP A 161 42.25 3.49 -7.02
C ASP A 161 42.02 4.72 -7.90
N ARG A 162 40.78 4.96 -8.34
CA ARG A 162 40.41 6.18 -9.07
C ARG A 162 40.58 7.44 -8.21
N ALA A 163 40.14 7.39 -6.95
CA ALA A 163 40.31 8.51 -6.03
C ALA A 163 41.79 8.83 -5.76
N GLU A 164 42.64 7.81 -5.64
CA GLU A 164 44.09 8.00 -5.47
C GLU A 164 44.75 8.61 -6.72
N ARG A 165 44.36 8.19 -7.92
CA ARG A 165 44.86 8.81 -9.17
C ARG A 165 44.51 10.28 -9.26
N VAL A 166 43.25 10.63 -8.96
CA VAL A 166 42.81 12.03 -8.95
C VAL A 166 43.58 12.84 -7.90
N LYS A 167 43.83 12.26 -6.71
CA LYS A 167 44.63 12.90 -5.67
C LYS A 167 46.08 13.12 -6.12
N ALA A 168 46.68 12.16 -6.81
CA ALA A 168 48.05 12.28 -7.33
C ALA A 168 48.14 13.35 -8.45
N GLU A 169 47.15 13.42 -9.34
CA GLU A 169 47.07 14.46 -10.36
C GLU A 169 46.94 15.86 -9.73
N TYR A 170 46.14 15.99 -8.68
CA TYR A 170 45.99 17.24 -7.94
C TYR A 170 47.32 17.68 -7.29
N LEU A 171 48.03 16.77 -6.63
CA LEU A 171 49.35 17.05 -6.04
C LEU A 171 50.37 17.48 -7.09
N LYS A 172 50.41 16.79 -8.24
CA LYS A 172 51.31 17.16 -9.34
C LYS A 172 50.98 18.54 -9.90
N ALA A 173 49.69 18.87 -10.04
CA ALA A 173 49.26 20.20 -10.46
C ALA A 173 49.66 21.28 -9.43
N GLU A 174 49.54 20.99 -8.15
CA GLU A 174 49.96 21.90 -7.08
C GLU A 174 51.48 22.15 -7.08
N GLU A 175 52.29 21.10 -7.25
CA GLU A 175 53.74 21.21 -7.37
C GLU A 175 54.15 22.07 -8.57
N THR A 176 53.52 21.87 -9.73
CA THR A 176 53.79 22.70 -10.92
C THR A 176 53.41 24.17 -10.69
N ARG A 177 52.34 24.44 -9.93
CA ARG A 177 51.95 25.80 -9.57
C ARG A 177 52.98 26.46 -8.66
N LEU A 178 53.46 25.74 -7.64
CA LEU A 178 54.49 26.23 -6.73
C LEU A 178 55.83 26.48 -7.44
N ALA A 179 56.23 25.58 -8.35
CA ALA A 179 57.43 25.77 -9.17
C ALA A 179 57.35 27.04 -10.04
N ALA A 180 56.20 27.26 -10.70
CA ALA A 180 55.97 28.47 -11.50
C ALA A 180 55.96 29.74 -10.64
N GLU A 181 55.46 29.67 -9.40
CA GLU A 181 55.49 30.79 -8.45
C GLU A 181 56.92 31.10 -7.98
N GLN A 182 57.72 30.07 -7.71
CA GLN A 182 59.13 30.24 -7.35
C GLN A 182 59.95 30.85 -8.49
N GLU A 183 59.72 30.41 -9.73
CA GLU A 183 60.37 30.99 -10.90
C GLU A 183 60.01 32.48 -11.07
N ARG A 184 58.73 32.84 -10.86
CA ARG A 184 58.32 34.25 -10.81
C ARG A 184 59.08 35.02 -9.73
N GLN A 185 59.20 34.50 -8.52
CA GLN A 185 59.97 35.19 -7.47
C GLN A 185 61.45 35.36 -7.84
N ASN A 186 62.07 34.33 -8.41
CA ASN A 186 63.46 34.40 -8.87
C ASN A 186 63.65 35.46 -9.97
N THR A 187 62.72 35.55 -10.93
CA THR A 187 62.76 36.60 -11.98
C THR A 187 62.60 38.00 -11.39
N TRP A 188 61.72 38.18 -10.40
CA TRP A 188 61.56 39.45 -9.68
C TRP A 188 62.83 39.85 -8.94
N GLN A 189 63.49 38.91 -8.26
CA GLN A 189 64.76 39.16 -7.57
C GLN A 189 65.89 39.52 -8.54
N ALA A 190 66.01 38.80 -9.66
CA ALA A 190 66.99 39.10 -10.70
C ALA A 190 66.76 40.49 -11.32
N ALA A 191 65.51 40.85 -11.61
CA ALA A 191 65.16 42.18 -12.11
C ALA A 191 65.49 43.29 -11.09
N SER A 192 65.26 43.04 -9.80
CA SER A 192 65.61 43.99 -8.74
C SER A 192 67.12 44.19 -8.62
N GLN A 193 67.95 43.15 -8.76
CA GLN A 193 69.41 43.29 -8.74
C GLN A 193 69.95 44.06 -9.95
N ILE A 194 69.36 43.87 -11.13
CA ILE A 194 69.72 44.62 -12.35
C ILE A 194 69.32 46.10 -12.21
N ALA A 195 68.20 46.40 -11.55
CA ALA A 195 67.77 47.77 -11.29
C ALA A 195 68.73 48.53 -10.36
N SER A 196 69.40 47.85 -9.42
CA SER A 196 70.40 48.46 -8.52
C SER A 196 71.74 48.80 -9.18
N GLN A 197 72.01 48.32 -10.40
CA GLN A 197 73.25 48.62 -11.15
C GLN A 197 73.07 49.70 -12.23
N ARG A 198 71.88 50.31 -12.36
CA ARG A 198 71.71 51.44 -13.27
C ARG A 198 72.30 52.70 -12.63
N PRO A 199 73.30 53.37 -13.26
CA PRO A 199 73.73 54.69 -12.82
C PRO A 199 72.56 55.67 -12.95
N HIS A 200 72.43 56.54 -11.95
CA HIS A 200 71.44 57.62 -11.88
C HIS A 200 71.37 58.41 -13.18
N LEU A 201 70.40 58.09 -14.03
CA LEU A 201 69.95 58.98 -15.10
C LEU A 201 68.78 59.79 -14.57
N HIS A 202 69.11 61.03 -14.24
CA HIS A 202 68.20 62.12 -13.95
C HIS A 202 67.45 62.47 -15.24
N LEU A 203 66.16 62.14 -15.35
CA LEU A 203 65.32 62.71 -16.40
C LEU A 203 63.89 62.95 -15.91
N VAL A 204 63.64 64.24 -15.66
CA VAL A 204 62.52 65.07 -16.10
C VAL A 204 61.12 64.44 -16.04
N ALA A 205 60.32 65.01 -15.14
CA ALA A 205 58.88 64.88 -15.07
C ALA A 205 58.19 65.43 -16.33
N GLU A 206 57.28 64.66 -16.91
CA GLU A 206 56.16 65.20 -17.67
C GLU A 206 54.86 64.49 -17.31
N ASN A 207 53.88 65.32 -16.95
CA ASN A 207 52.50 65.01 -16.66
C ASN A 207 51.81 64.37 -17.86
N SER A 208 50.93 63.38 -17.64
CA SER A 208 49.61 63.31 -18.29
C SER A 208 48.76 62.13 -17.78
N ALA A 209 47.71 62.50 -17.04
CA ALA A 209 46.32 62.03 -17.10
C ALA A 209 45.97 60.53 -17.29
N ALA A 210 45.36 60.01 -16.21
CA ALA A 210 44.05 59.36 -16.12
C ALA A 210 43.74 58.03 -16.86
N SER A 211 43.44 57.01 -16.04
CA SER A 211 42.17 56.25 -16.01
C SER A 211 42.34 54.72 -15.96
N LYS A 212 42.30 54.18 -14.74
CA LYS A 212 42.06 52.79 -14.30
C LYS A 212 41.77 52.96 -12.80
N GLN A 213 40.81 52.36 -12.09
CA GLN A 213 39.86 51.26 -12.25
C GLN A 213 38.81 51.42 -11.11
N PRO A 214 37.71 50.64 -11.09
CA PRO A 214 36.75 50.64 -9.99
C PRO A 214 37.25 49.80 -8.81
N ILE A 215 36.78 50.07 -7.59
CA ILE A 215 36.44 49.09 -6.54
C ILE A 215 35.68 49.78 -5.37
N ALA A 216 34.66 49.03 -4.91
CA ALA A 216 33.73 49.11 -3.78
C ALA A 216 34.03 49.98 -2.53
N THR A 217 32.96 50.43 -1.85
CA THR A 217 32.40 49.78 -0.63
C THR A 217 31.11 50.45 -0.12
N SER A 218 30.16 49.61 0.35
CA SER A 218 29.10 49.84 1.37
C SER A 218 28.03 50.94 1.11
N THR A 219 26.73 50.73 1.32
CA THR A 219 26.09 50.31 2.58
C THR A 219 24.63 49.89 2.34
N SER A 220 24.21 48.82 3.00
CA SER A 220 22.86 48.28 3.10
C SER A 220 21.95 49.13 4.00
N ASN A 221 20.68 49.32 3.63
CA ASN A 221 19.62 49.68 4.58
C ASN A 221 18.41 48.76 4.41
N ILE A 222 18.23 47.93 5.44
CA ILE A 222 17.05 47.13 5.75
C ILE A 222 16.17 48.02 6.64
N SER A 223 14.87 48.13 6.37
CA SER A 223 13.91 48.55 7.38
C SER A 223 12.70 47.61 7.39
N SER A 224 12.36 47.14 8.58
CA SER A 224 11.30 46.19 8.87
C SER A 224 10.37 46.75 9.95
N SER A 225 9.06 46.84 9.61
CA SER A 225 7.84 46.62 10.44
C SER A 225 7.49 47.60 11.60
N PRO A 226 6.24 47.64 12.17
CA PRO A 226 5.05 46.75 12.02
C PRO A 226 3.61 47.39 11.98
N SER A 227 2.58 46.55 11.75
CA SER A 227 1.12 46.63 12.12
C SER A 227 0.23 47.67 11.38
N THR A 228 -0.99 47.37 10.90
CA THR A 228 -2.16 46.77 11.57
C THR A 228 -3.12 46.16 10.54
N ILE A 229 -3.71 45.00 10.87
CA ILE A 229 -4.67 44.24 10.07
C ILE A 229 -6.08 44.77 10.37
N ASP A 230 -6.83 45.16 9.33
CA ASP A 230 -8.25 45.47 9.42
C ASP A 230 -9.09 44.18 9.37
N MET A 231 -9.97 44.03 10.34
CA MET A 231 -10.81 42.87 10.62
C MET A 231 -12.28 43.32 10.62
N THR A 232 -12.89 43.41 9.44
CA THR A 232 -14.35 43.59 9.32
C THR A 232 -14.97 42.68 8.24
N PRO A 233 -15.88 41.76 8.64
CA PRO A 233 -16.91 41.17 7.76
C PRO A 233 -18.32 41.69 8.17
N PRO A 234 -19.43 41.39 7.46
CA PRO A 234 -19.66 41.07 6.04
C PRO A 234 -20.81 41.92 5.43
N ALA A 235 -21.10 41.79 4.13
CA ALA A 235 -22.44 42.08 3.60
C ALA A 235 -22.83 41.06 2.52
N ALA A 236 -23.83 40.24 2.85
CA ALA A 236 -24.48 39.30 1.96
C ALA A 236 -25.29 40.03 0.89
N GLN A 237 -25.21 39.55 -0.37
CA GLN A 237 -26.28 39.70 -1.33
C GLN A 237 -26.60 38.33 -1.96
N PRO A 238 -27.88 37.90 -1.95
CA PRO A 238 -28.29 36.65 -2.58
C PRO A 238 -28.46 36.91 -4.08
N LYS A 239 -27.65 36.26 -4.92
CA LYS A 239 -27.97 36.13 -6.35
C LYS A 239 -28.54 34.74 -6.59
N ILE A 240 -29.86 34.68 -6.54
CA ILE A 240 -30.65 33.66 -7.22
C ILE A 240 -30.42 33.89 -8.72
N ALA A 241 -29.79 32.93 -9.40
CA ALA A 241 -29.79 32.84 -10.86
C ALA A 241 -30.20 31.43 -11.25
N SER A 242 -31.31 31.41 -11.97
CA SER A 242 -32.13 30.31 -12.40
C SER A 242 -31.45 29.41 -13.44
N LYS A 243 -31.91 28.15 -13.45
CA LYS A 243 -31.77 27.14 -14.50
C LYS A 243 -31.40 27.69 -15.88
N ARG A 244 -30.32 27.17 -16.44
CA ARG A 244 -30.24 26.95 -17.88
C ARG A 244 -29.50 25.66 -18.15
N ASP A 245 -30.26 24.70 -18.67
CA ASP A 245 -29.82 23.42 -19.18
C ASP A 245 -28.59 23.57 -20.07
N LYS A 246 -27.48 23.01 -19.61
CA LYS A 246 -26.43 22.51 -20.48
C LYS A 246 -26.08 21.11 -19.98
N GLN A 247 -26.83 20.14 -20.50
CA GLN A 247 -26.30 18.82 -20.79
C GLN A 247 -25.03 19.01 -21.65
N HIS A 248 -23.89 19.15 -20.99
CA HIS A 248 -22.62 18.75 -21.59
C HIS A 248 -22.22 17.49 -20.86
N GLN A 249 -22.21 16.41 -21.65
CA GLN A 249 -21.56 15.14 -21.41
C GLN A 249 -20.40 15.33 -20.44
N ALA A 250 -20.54 14.74 -19.24
CA ALA A 250 -19.40 14.51 -18.38
C ALA A 250 -18.38 13.73 -19.21
N GLU A 251 -17.36 14.47 -19.58
CA GLU A 251 -16.22 14.07 -20.38
C GLU A 251 -15.76 12.71 -19.87
N THR A 252 -16.14 11.69 -20.64
CA THR A 252 -15.48 10.39 -20.63
C THR A 252 -14.12 10.64 -21.28
N ALA A 253 -13.30 11.48 -20.64
CA ALA A 253 -11.89 11.68 -20.98
C ALA A 253 -11.25 10.33 -20.70
N ASP A 254 -11.22 9.58 -21.79
CA ASP A 254 -10.93 8.18 -21.86
C ASP A 254 -9.56 7.90 -21.25
N ASP A 255 -9.43 6.71 -20.66
CA ASP A 255 -8.12 6.12 -20.35
C ASP A 255 -7.17 6.16 -21.58
N HIS A 256 -7.68 6.39 -22.80
CA HIS A 256 -6.95 6.68 -24.04
C HIS A 256 -6.12 7.97 -24.02
N GLU A 257 -6.57 9.08 -23.42
CA GLU A 257 -5.78 10.33 -23.37
C GLU A 257 -4.57 10.22 -22.42
N LEU A 258 -4.68 9.34 -21.42
CA LEU A 258 -3.58 9.05 -20.48
C LEU A 258 -2.43 8.29 -21.13
N PHE A 259 -2.64 7.61 -22.26
CA PHE A 259 -1.56 6.97 -23.04
C PHE A 259 -0.80 7.95 -23.94
N PHE A 260 -1.39 9.11 -24.27
CA PHE A 260 -0.76 10.12 -25.13
C PHE A 260 -0.04 11.22 -24.35
N SER A 261 -0.26 11.31 -23.05
CA SER A 261 0.44 12.24 -22.16
C SER A 261 1.76 11.64 -21.65
N GLN A 262 2.85 12.42 -21.67
CA GLN A 262 4.13 11.98 -21.11
C GLN A 262 4.02 11.85 -19.58
N GLY A 263 3.96 10.62 -19.08
CA GLY A 263 3.76 10.32 -17.66
C GLY A 263 4.16 8.89 -17.28
N THR A 264 4.30 8.63 -15.99
CA THR A 264 4.50 7.29 -15.44
C THR A 264 3.15 6.68 -15.06
N LEU A 265 2.79 5.59 -15.73
CA LEU A 265 1.61 4.78 -15.43
C LEU A 265 2.02 3.51 -14.68
N GLU A 266 1.48 3.31 -13.49
CA GLU A 266 1.67 2.13 -12.66
C GLU A 266 0.31 1.45 -12.44
N ILE A 267 0.24 0.14 -12.69
CA ILE A 267 -0.97 -0.66 -12.45
C ILE A 267 -0.64 -1.76 -11.44
N THR A 268 -1.32 -1.73 -10.28
CA THR A 268 -1.16 -2.71 -9.21
C THR A 268 -2.43 -3.56 -9.11
N SER A 269 -2.31 -4.86 -9.34
CA SER A 269 -3.45 -5.79 -9.19
C SER A 269 -3.69 -6.10 -7.72
N LEU A 270 -4.90 -5.82 -7.22
CA LEU A 270 -5.31 -6.11 -5.83
C LEU A 270 -6.05 -7.44 -5.72
N SER A 271 -6.82 -7.79 -6.73
CA SER A 271 -7.60 -9.03 -6.86
C SER A 271 -7.86 -9.34 -8.35
N HIS A 272 -8.44 -10.50 -8.66
CA HIS A 272 -8.83 -10.88 -10.02
C HIS A 272 -9.84 -9.93 -10.67
N TYR A 273 -10.62 -9.20 -9.86
CA TYR A 273 -11.65 -8.26 -10.31
C TYR A 273 -11.40 -6.83 -9.81
N CYS A 274 -10.23 -6.53 -9.25
CA CYS A 274 -9.95 -5.20 -8.71
C CYS A 274 -8.48 -4.82 -8.90
N ARG A 275 -8.23 -3.63 -9.43
CA ARG A 275 -6.89 -3.08 -9.67
C ARG A 275 -6.81 -1.61 -9.29
N LEU A 276 -5.61 -1.20 -8.93
CA LEU A 276 -5.25 0.19 -8.68
C LEU A 276 -4.45 0.71 -9.87
N MET A 277 -4.83 1.85 -10.40
CA MET A 277 -4.13 2.54 -11.47
C MET A 277 -3.61 3.87 -10.92
N LYS A 278 -2.32 4.15 -11.11
CA LYS A 278 -1.66 5.38 -10.71
C LYS A 278 -1.02 5.99 -11.94
N PHE A 279 -1.34 7.24 -12.23
CA PHE A 279 -0.78 8.02 -13.31
C PHE A 279 -0.19 9.31 -12.75
N GLU A 280 1.05 9.59 -13.11
CA GLU A 280 1.77 10.79 -12.70
C GLU A 280 2.41 11.43 -13.93
N ALA A 281 1.94 12.62 -14.30
CA ALA A 281 2.48 13.35 -15.44
C ALA A 281 3.91 13.85 -15.16
N MET A 282 4.78 13.90 -16.17
CA MET A 282 6.18 14.33 -16.02
C MET A 282 6.40 15.85 -16.03
N GLU A 283 5.41 16.62 -16.50
CA GLU A 283 5.57 18.07 -16.69
C GLU A 283 5.53 18.87 -15.38
N ALA A 284 6.10 20.08 -15.37
CA ALA A 284 6.27 20.93 -14.19
C ALA A 284 4.97 21.30 -13.44
N GLN A 285 3.80 21.05 -14.03
CA GLN A 285 2.47 21.15 -13.41
C GLN A 285 1.83 19.76 -13.23
N ALA A 286 2.63 18.77 -12.81
CA ALA A 286 2.28 17.37 -12.83
C ALA A 286 0.94 17.05 -12.16
N SER A 287 -0.07 16.71 -12.95
CA SER A 287 -1.29 16.10 -12.48
C SER A 287 -1.00 14.69 -11.96
N LEU A 288 -1.50 14.36 -10.77
CA LEU A 288 -1.48 13.01 -10.23
C LEU A 288 -2.92 12.48 -10.21
N MET A 289 -3.12 11.31 -10.80
CA MET A 289 -4.41 10.65 -10.83
C MET A 289 -4.26 9.22 -10.35
N ILE A 290 -5.06 8.83 -9.36
CA ILE A 290 -5.04 7.48 -8.80
C ILE A 290 -6.47 6.95 -8.83
N LYS A 291 -6.73 5.92 -9.63
CA LYS A 291 -8.06 5.32 -9.83
C LYS A 291 -8.10 3.91 -9.24
N LEU A 292 -9.14 3.62 -8.47
CA LEU A 292 -9.52 2.26 -8.09
C LEU A 292 -10.53 1.74 -9.10
N GLN A 293 -10.20 0.63 -9.77
CA GLN A 293 -11.02 0.03 -10.82
C GLN A 293 -11.46 -1.38 -10.44
N VAL A 294 -12.70 -1.72 -10.80
CA VAL A 294 -13.26 -3.07 -10.69
C VAL A 294 -13.56 -3.62 -12.07
N PHE A 295 -13.49 -4.94 -12.22
CA PHE A 295 -13.84 -5.63 -13.45
C PHE A 295 -15.32 -6.01 -13.41
N ASP A 296 -16.12 -5.38 -14.27
CA ASP A 296 -17.56 -5.55 -14.33
C ASP A 296 -18.03 -5.48 -15.79
N GLN A 297 -18.99 -6.32 -16.18
CA GLN A 297 -19.51 -6.40 -17.56
C GLN A 297 -18.40 -6.47 -18.64
N ASN A 298 -17.34 -7.26 -18.40
CA ASN A 298 -16.16 -7.38 -19.27
C ASN A 298 -15.38 -6.07 -19.51
N ARG A 299 -15.56 -5.06 -18.67
CA ARG A 299 -14.84 -3.79 -18.74
C ARG A 299 -14.27 -3.42 -17.37
N TRP A 300 -13.15 -2.70 -17.36
CA TRP A 300 -12.65 -2.06 -16.14
C TRP A 300 -13.42 -0.77 -15.89
N GLN A 301 -14.07 -0.67 -14.74
CA GLN A 301 -14.86 0.49 -14.34
C GLN A 301 -14.25 1.14 -13.11
N THR A 302 -14.10 2.46 -13.15
CA THR A 302 -13.56 3.24 -12.02
C THR A 302 -14.66 3.42 -10.99
N ILE A 303 -14.36 3.09 -9.73
CA ILE A 303 -15.31 3.22 -8.60
C ILE A 303 -14.91 4.30 -7.61
N ALA A 304 -13.63 4.68 -7.61
CA ALA A 304 -13.12 5.81 -6.83
C ALA A 304 -11.86 6.35 -7.49
N SER A 305 -11.62 7.65 -7.38
CA SER A 305 -10.42 8.28 -7.91
C SER A 305 -9.97 9.46 -7.07
N TYR A 306 -8.67 9.59 -6.87
CA TYR A 306 -8.05 10.83 -6.39
C TYR A 306 -7.48 11.57 -7.58
N VAL A 307 -7.83 12.85 -7.69
CA VAL A 307 -7.35 13.75 -8.73
C VAL A 307 -6.65 14.92 -8.04
N VAL A 308 -5.37 15.08 -8.35
CA VAL A 308 -4.53 16.15 -7.83
C VAL A 308 -4.10 16.99 -9.01
N GLN A 309 -4.63 18.21 -9.05
CA GLN A 309 -4.22 19.25 -9.99
C GLN A 309 -3.43 20.32 -9.23
N LYS A 310 -2.90 21.31 -9.96
CA LYS A 310 -2.01 22.35 -9.40
C LYS A 310 -2.60 23.08 -8.20
N GLU A 311 -3.91 23.30 -8.19
CA GLU A 311 -4.60 24.14 -7.20
C GLU A 311 -5.68 23.39 -6.41
N THR A 312 -5.98 22.14 -6.77
CA THR A 312 -7.10 21.39 -6.19
C THR A 312 -6.73 19.92 -5.98
N THR A 313 -7.15 19.39 -4.84
CA THR A 313 -7.04 17.97 -4.52
C THR A 313 -8.40 17.41 -4.19
N GLN A 314 -8.88 16.50 -5.04
CA GLN A 314 -10.24 15.99 -4.95
C GLN A 314 -10.24 14.47 -4.88
N ARG A 315 -11.20 13.93 -4.13
CA ARG A 315 -11.56 12.52 -4.14
C ARG A 315 -12.95 12.38 -4.73
N LEU A 316 -13.07 11.56 -5.76
CA LEU A 316 -14.32 11.22 -6.43
C LEU A 316 -14.70 9.78 -6.09
N ALA A 317 -15.97 9.54 -5.80
CA ALA A 317 -16.57 8.23 -5.72
C ALA A 317 -17.53 8.08 -6.90
N HIS A 318 -17.37 7.00 -7.68
CA HIS A 318 -18.15 6.75 -8.89
C HIS A 318 -19.14 5.60 -8.61
N TYR A 319 -20.39 5.83 -8.95
CA TYR A 319 -21.48 4.87 -8.78
C TYR A 319 -21.80 4.16 -10.09
N SER A 320 -22.57 3.07 -10.02
CA SER A 320 -22.87 2.22 -11.18
C SER A 320 -23.86 2.85 -12.17
N ASP A 321 -24.62 3.86 -11.75
CA ASP A 321 -25.47 4.69 -12.62
C ASP A 321 -24.70 5.79 -13.38
N GLY A 322 -23.40 5.93 -13.11
CA GLY A 322 -22.57 7.00 -13.67
C GLY A 322 -22.64 8.30 -12.88
N SER A 323 -23.41 8.36 -11.78
CA SER A 323 -23.33 9.47 -10.84
C SER A 323 -22.00 9.43 -10.07
N PHE A 324 -21.57 10.58 -9.57
CA PHE A 324 -20.36 10.68 -8.77
C PHE A 324 -20.51 11.70 -7.65
N ASP A 325 -19.92 11.38 -6.50
CA ASP A 325 -19.74 12.31 -5.40
C ASP A 325 -18.28 12.77 -5.36
N PHE A 326 -18.04 14.04 -5.08
CA PHE A 326 -16.69 14.57 -4.93
C PHE A 326 -16.50 15.27 -3.59
N VAL A 327 -15.29 15.16 -3.05
CA VAL A 327 -14.86 15.80 -1.81
C VAL A 327 -13.54 16.52 -2.07
N ASN A 328 -13.49 17.80 -1.75
CA ASN A 328 -12.25 18.57 -1.80
C ASN A 328 -11.45 18.32 -0.52
N LEU A 329 -10.19 17.93 -0.65
CA LEU A 329 -9.35 17.50 0.48
C LEU A 329 -8.49 18.66 1.01
N GLU A 330 -8.16 19.65 0.17
CA GLU A 330 -7.27 20.76 0.52
C GLU A 330 -5.93 20.32 1.13
N LEU A 331 -5.46 19.12 0.77
CA LEU A 331 -4.21 18.56 1.25
C LEU A 331 -3.08 18.71 0.21
N PRO A 332 -1.82 18.83 0.64
CA PRO A 332 -0.67 18.82 -0.26
C PRO A 332 -0.56 17.53 -1.08
N ARG A 333 -0.06 17.63 -2.31
CA ARG A 333 0.09 16.50 -3.23
C ARG A 333 0.81 15.29 -2.63
N ALA A 334 1.93 15.51 -1.93
CA ALA A 334 2.70 14.41 -1.34
C ALA A 334 1.85 13.60 -0.36
N VAL A 335 1.06 14.29 0.46
CA VAL A 335 0.14 13.66 1.42
C VAL A 335 -0.97 12.91 0.68
N VAL A 336 -1.59 13.52 -0.34
CA VAL A 336 -2.67 12.86 -1.09
C VAL A 336 -2.17 11.62 -1.83
N LYS A 337 -0.94 11.64 -2.34
CA LYS A 337 -0.31 10.49 -3.01
C LYS A 337 -0.18 9.29 -2.05
N GLU A 338 0.37 9.51 -0.86
CA GLU A 338 0.52 8.43 0.13
C GLU A 338 -0.83 7.99 0.70
N LEU A 339 -1.71 8.96 0.99
CA LEU A 339 -3.05 8.72 1.51
C LEU A 339 -3.86 7.85 0.56
N SER A 340 -3.92 8.21 -0.72
CA SER A 340 -4.73 7.49 -1.73
C SER A 340 -4.24 6.06 -1.93
N VAL A 341 -2.92 5.83 -1.99
CA VAL A 341 -2.35 4.48 -2.10
C VAL A 341 -2.65 3.65 -0.84
N SER A 342 -2.47 4.23 0.35
CA SER A 342 -2.74 3.55 1.62
C SER A 342 -4.22 3.23 1.80
N ASP A 343 -5.09 4.20 1.50
CA ASP A 343 -6.54 4.07 1.59
C ASP A 343 -7.05 2.99 0.64
N PHE A 344 -6.70 3.04 -0.65
CA PHE A 344 -7.14 2.02 -1.59
C PHE A 344 -6.59 0.63 -1.27
N ASN A 345 -5.32 0.49 -0.87
CA ASN A 345 -4.78 -0.81 -0.51
C ASN A 345 -5.47 -1.45 0.72
N ARG A 346 -5.87 -0.63 1.70
CA ARG A 346 -6.51 -1.13 2.94
C ARG A 346 -8.02 -1.31 2.79
N ASN A 347 -8.66 -0.39 2.06
CA ASN A 347 -10.12 -0.24 2.08
C ASN A 347 -10.82 -0.66 0.77
N TRP A 348 -10.11 -1.14 -0.27
CA TRP A 348 -10.70 -1.51 -1.56
C TRP A 348 -11.92 -2.44 -1.47
N LYS A 349 -11.94 -3.37 -0.50
CA LYS A 349 -13.07 -4.29 -0.27
C LYS A 349 -14.36 -3.54 0.08
N ASN A 350 -14.26 -2.47 0.87
CA ASN A 350 -15.40 -1.65 1.26
C ASN A 350 -15.92 -0.84 0.07
N TYR A 351 -15.02 -0.22 -0.69
CA TYR A 351 -15.38 0.49 -1.93
C TYR A 351 -16.12 -0.42 -2.91
N THR A 352 -15.58 -1.62 -3.12
CA THR A 352 -16.17 -2.61 -4.02
C THR A 352 -17.55 -3.05 -3.53
N LYS A 353 -17.71 -3.27 -2.22
CA LYS A 353 -19.00 -3.60 -1.61
C LYS A 353 -20.03 -2.49 -1.80
N VAL A 354 -19.65 -1.23 -1.56
CA VAL A 354 -20.56 -0.08 -1.75
C VAL A 354 -21.01 0.02 -3.20
N TYR A 355 -20.09 -0.12 -4.14
CA TYR A 355 -20.38 -0.10 -5.57
C TYR A 355 -21.38 -1.19 -5.99
N PHE A 356 -21.13 -2.45 -5.62
CA PHE A 356 -22.02 -3.55 -5.97
C PHE A 356 -23.38 -3.47 -5.27
N ASN A 357 -23.43 -3.05 -4.00
CA ASN A 357 -24.68 -2.82 -3.29
C ASN A 357 -25.53 -1.75 -3.99
N HIS A 358 -24.90 -0.67 -4.45
CA HIS A 358 -25.61 0.39 -5.18
C HIS A 358 -26.14 -0.12 -6.53
N LYS A 359 -25.33 -0.89 -7.26
CA LYS A 359 -25.73 -1.55 -8.51
C LYS A 359 -26.92 -2.50 -8.30
N GLU A 360 -26.90 -3.34 -7.28
CA GLU A 360 -27.99 -4.25 -6.96
C GLU A 360 -29.27 -3.49 -6.58
N LYS A 361 -29.14 -2.42 -5.79
CA LYS A 361 -30.26 -1.54 -5.44
C LYS A 361 -30.93 -0.94 -6.67
N ILE A 362 -30.15 -0.42 -7.63
CA ILE A 362 -30.69 0.12 -8.88
C ILE A 362 -31.40 -0.97 -9.69
N LEU A 363 -30.81 -2.16 -9.79
CA LEU A 363 -31.43 -3.29 -10.49
C LEU A 363 -32.77 -3.68 -9.85
N LEU A 364 -32.84 -3.72 -8.51
CA LEU A 364 -34.07 -3.98 -7.77
C LEU A 364 -35.12 -2.90 -7.99
N GLU A 365 -34.74 -1.62 -7.99
CA GLU A 365 -35.63 -0.50 -8.27
C GLU A 365 -36.18 -0.55 -9.70
N GLN A 366 -35.35 -0.92 -10.69
CA GLN A 366 -35.77 -1.11 -12.07
C GLN A 366 -36.75 -2.29 -12.23
N LEU A 367 -36.52 -3.39 -11.52
CA LEU A 367 -37.41 -4.56 -11.53
C LEU A 367 -38.74 -4.31 -10.81
N THR A 368 -38.75 -3.46 -9.79
CA THR A 368 -39.96 -3.14 -8.99
C THR A 368 -40.72 -1.90 -9.48
N GLY A 369 -40.11 -1.08 -10.33
CA GLY A 369 -40.65 0.17 -10.86
C GLY A 369 -42.00 0.09 -11.60
N PRO A 370 -42.30 -0.93 -12.42
CA PRO A 370 -43.58 -0.95 -13.14
C PRO A 370 -44.79 -1.28 -12.25
N ALA A 371 -44.57 -1.94 -11.10
CA ALA A 371 -45.67 -2.43 -10.26
C ALA A 371 -46.33 -1.33 -9.40
N LYS A 372 -45.67 -0.18 -9.23
CA LYS A 372 -46.16 0.89 -8.35
C LYS A 372 -47.06 1.92 -9.07
N MET A 373 -47.04 1.96 -10.39
CA MET A 373 -47.84 2.91 -11.19
C MET A 373 -49.26 2.42 -11.52
N MET A 374 -49.59 1.14 -11.27
CA MET A 374 -50.95 0.60 -11.49
C MET A 374 -51.85 0.60 -10.25
N LEU A 375 -51.35 0.99 -9.07
CA LEU A 375 -52.12 1.00 -7.82
C LEU A 375 -52.68 2.38 -7.42
N HIS A 376 -52.47 3.41 -8.25
CA HIS A 376 -53.02 4.75 -8.03
C HIS A 376 -54.06 5.18 -9.08
N ALA A 377 -54.49 4.25 -9.95
CA ALA A 377 -55.55 4.48 -10.92
C ALA A 377 -56.63 3.39 -10.80
N VAL A 378 -57.25 3.29 -9.62
CA VAL A 378 -58.59 2.71 -9.43
C VAL A 378 -59.35 3.58 -8.45
#